data_AF-A0A9P1L0R8-F1
#
_entry.id   AF-A0A9P1L0R8-F1
#
_cell.length_a   1.000
_cell.length_b   1.000
_cell.length_c   1.000
_cell.angle_alpha   90.00
_cell.angle_beta   90.00
_cell.angle_gamma   90.00
#
_symmetry.space_group_name_H-M   'P 1'
#
loop_
_entity.id
_entity.type
_entity.pdbx_description
1 polymer ?
#
loop_
_entity_poly.entity_id
_entity_poly.type
_entity_poly.pdbx_seq_one_letter_code
_entity_poly.pdbx_strand_id
1 'polypeptide(L)'
;MPCINNSCNNCGSDFSVKTIGTCDVSKLTINGSDRSSLNWTEISVPEILTIPELKPDIENIDQVFANVKINSGKLIETPFAYKSYNLYYLPAALLTEIRTIVEAISLTALTTAVGLVTDVIDAVAAVPGLPPALATILTTLSTSIDNSLTAVNNALTALLDILSIPNPPANLVCSALQTLINALNALLAVINTVIPTIEDILNQVTPAIAALIAPIIAGLQGLVNNVISAIQAILTPLLGIDCDPGSAFELIPNAEGTCLSGRKLIIDGQINQKIVYTAEVESQSVHSAHYEFPFLAFIIPYPKFEGLTYQEGIVVYDPETDSSKVINGYIYDPAIGINVDLCEDFVIEKCIEDIFVYALDKRTIFKNVTLFLKATVSGVCN
;
A
#
# COMPACT_ATOMS: atom_id res chain seq x y z
N MET A 1 -14.83 7.92 33.64
CA MET A 1 -14.95 8.85 34.78
C MET A 1 -14.24 8.23 35.98
N PRO A 2 -13.03 8.68 36.35
CA PRO A 2 -12.43 8.33 37.62
C PRO A 2 -12.65 9.44 38.65
N CYS A 3 -12.76 9.04 39.91
CA CYS A 3 -13.26 9.82 41.03
C CYS A 3 -12.51 11.15 41.25
N ILE A 4 -13.23 12.24 41.06
CA ILE A 4 -12.97 13.54 41.68
C ILE A 4 -13.73 13.50 43.01
N ASN A 5 -13.04 13.23 44.12
CA ASN A 5 -13.24 13.89 45.41
C ASN A 5 -12.49 13.16 46.54
N ASN A 6 -11.65 13.93 47.23
CA ASN A 6 -11.11 13.68 48.56
C ASN A 6 -12.24 13.35 49.55
N SER A 7 -12.48 12.07 49.83
CA SER A 7 -12.96 11.58 51.14
C SER A 7 -13.10 10.06 51.15
N CYS A 8 -11.99 9.33 51.28
CA CYS A 8 -12.01 7.98 51.86
C CYS A 8 -11.47 8.05 53.28
N ASN A 9 -12.29 8.55 54.20
CA ASN A 9 -12.06 8.42 55.64
C ASN A 9 -12.68 7.09 56.09
N ASN A 10 -11.94 5.99 55.91
CA ASN A 10 -11.97 4.76 56.72
C ASN A 10 -11.26 3.62 55.96
N CYS A 11 -9.93 3.67 55.90
CA CYS A 11 -9.10 2.47 55.76
C CYS A 11 -8.23 2.39 57.01
N GLY A 12 -8.42 1.32 57.80
CA GLY A 12 -7.63 1.09 59.00
C GLY A 12 -6.17 0.87 58.61
N SER A 13 -5.27 1.70 59.16
CA SER A 13 -3.81 1.56 59.16
C SER A 13 -3.24 0.61 58.09
N ASP A 14 -3.36 0.99 56.82
CA ASP A 14 -2.66 0.32 55.75
C ASP A 14 -1.17 0.65 55.92
N PHE A 15 -0.36 -0.38 56.17
CA PHE A 15 1.10 -0.26 56.22
C PHE A 15 1.60 0.21 54.85
N SER A 16 1.75 1.53 54.69
CA SER A 16 2.27 2.11 53.46
C SER A 16 3.77 1.79 53.37
N VAL A 17 4.14 0.73 52.65
CA VAL A 17 5.54 0.43 52.35
C VAL A 17 6.11 1.61 51.57
N LYS A 18 7.23 2.18 52.03
CA LYS A 18 7.84 3.32 51.36
C LYS A 18 8.58 2.86 50.11
N THR A 19 8.12 3.28 48.95
CA THR A 19 8.76 2.98 47.65
C THR A 19 9.67 4.12 47.23
N ILE A 20 10.84 3.78 46.69
CA ILE A 20 11.88 4.74 46.27
C ILE A 20 12.43 4.30 44.91
N GLY A 21 12.55 5.26 43.98
CA GLY A 21 13.00 5.02 42.60
C GLY A 21 11.89 5.13 41.56
N THR A 22 10.66 5.42 41.98
CA THR A 22 9.56 5.80 41.09
C THR A 22 9.82 7.18 40.47
N CYS A 23 9.24 7.41 39.29
CA CYS A 23 9.25 8.69 38.63
C CYS A 23 7.84 9.09 38.19
N ASP A 24 7.70 10.37 37.92
CA ASP A 24 6.43 10.96 37.52
C ASP A 24 6.22 10.74 36.01
N VAL A 25 5.41 9.72 35.67
CA VAL A 25 5.06 9.39 34.28
C VAL A 25 4.37 10.55 33.55
N SER A 26 3.73 11.49 34.26
CA SER A 26 3.10 12.67 33.63
C SER A 26 4.11 13.63 32.98
N LYS A 27 5.40 13.50 33.31
CA LYS A 27 6.49 14.26 32.66
C LYS A 27 6.90 13.67 31.32
N LEU A 28 6.49 12.44 31.00
CA LEU A 28 6.73 11.84 29.69
C LEU A 28 5.78 12.48 28.68
N THR A 29 6.33 13.23 27.73
CA THR A 29 5.53 13.84 26.66
C THR A 29 5.18 12.79 25.61
N ILE A 30 3.89 12.50 25.40
CA ILE A 30 3.39 11.62 24.34
C ILE A 30 2.45 12.46 23.47
N ASN A 31 2.75 12.58 22.18
CA ASN A 31 1.93 13.32 21.25
C ASN A 31 1.23 12.35 20.29
N GLY A 32 -0.07 12.13 20.51
CA GLY A 32 -0.91 11.26 19.68
C GLY A 32 -0.87 11.58 18.17
N SER A 33 -0.57 12.83 17.82
CA SER A 33 -0.48 13.28 16.42
C SER A 33 0.92 13.11 15.81
N ASP A 34 1.95 12.90 16.62
CA ASP A 34 3.32 12.67 16.15
C ASP A 34 3.69 11.20 16.32
N ARG A 35 3.71 10.48 15.20
CA ARG A 35 4.04 9.04 15.15
C ARG A 35 5.41 8.72 15.75
N SER A 36 6.38 9.63 15.62
CA SER A 36 7.72 9.43 16.19
C SER A 36 7.72 9.46 17.73
N SER A 37 6.67 10.01 18.34
CA SER A 37 6.51 10.06 19.79
C SER A 37 5.78 8.86 20.39
N LEU A 38 5.27 7.94 19.55
CA LEU A 38 4.46 6.80 19.95
C LEU A 38 5.28 5.50 20.19
N ASN A 39 6.60 5.61 20.28
CA ASN A 39 7.49 4.48 20.52
C ASN A 39 7.61 4.20 22.02
N TRP A 40 6.62 3.56 22.63
CA TRP A 40 6.66 3.21 24.06
C TRP A 40 6.02 1.86 24.35
N THR A 41 6.31 1.32 25.53
CA THR A 41 5.67 0.13 26.08
C THR A 41 5.63 0.21 27.61
N GLU A 42 4.69 -0.50 28.21
CA GLU A 42 4.61 -0.68 29.65
C GLU A 42 4.65 -2.18 29.96
N ILE A 43 5.46 -2.55 30.94
CA ILE A 43 5.57 -3.95 31.38
C ILE A 43 5.41 -4.04 32.89
N SER A 44 4.91 -5.17 33.35
CA SER A 44 4.92 -5.58 34.75
C SER A 44 5.91 -6.73 34.93
N VAL A 45 6.81 -6.62 35.91
CA VAL A 45 7.81 -7.65 36.22
C VAL A 45 7.53 -8.26 37.60
N PRO A 46 6.63 -9.26 37.69
CA PRO A 46 6.31 -9.94 38.94
C PRO A 46 7.40 -10.95 39.31
N GLU A 47 7.79 -11.01 40.59
CA GLU A 47 8.73 -12.00 41.11
C GLU A 47 8.36 -12.43 42.53
N ILE A 48 8.82 -13.62 42.92
CA ILE A 48 8.79 -14.08 44.31
C ILE A 48 10.22 -14.09 44.83
N LEU A 49 10.45 -13.33 45.90
CA LEU A 49 11.77 -13.12 46.49
C LEU A 49 11.89 -13.92 47.79
N THR A 50 12.93 -14.73 47.90
CA THR A 50 13.24 -15.45 49.14
C THR A 50 14.28 -14.68 49.94
N ILE A 51 14.05 -14.51 51.23
CA ILE A 51 15.04 -13.94 52.15
C ILE A 51 16.24 -14.92 52.25
N PRO A 52 17.49 -14.44 52.11
CA PRO A 52 18.68 -15.26 52.32
C PRO A 52 18.69 -15.95 53.69
N GLU A 53 19.12 -17.21 53.77
CA GLU A 53 19.11 -18.01 55.01
C GLU A 53 19.82 -17.33 56.19
N LEU A 54 20.88 -16.58 55.91
CA LEU A 54 21.67 -15.87 56.93
C LEU A 54 20.96 -14.64 57.53
N LYS A 55 19.80 -14.26 57.01
CA LYS A 55 19.03 -13.10 57.48
C LYS A 55 17.79 -13.56 58.25
N PRO A 56 17.36 -12.82 59.28
CA PRO A 56 16.20 -13.21 60.08
C PRO A 56 14.89 -13.10 59.31
N ASP A 57 13.86 -13.72 59.86
CA ASP A 57 12.48 -13.75 59.37
C ASP A 57 11.85 -12.35 59.38
N ILE A 58 10.92 -12.11 58.47
CA ILE A 58 10.27 -10.81 58.27
C ILE A 58 9.10 -10.66 59.26
N GLU A 59 9.09 -9.56 60.00
CA GLU A 59 7.89 -9.08 60.70
C GLU A 59 7.13 -8.06 59.84
N ASN A 60 7.83 -7.05 59.31
CA ASN A 60 7.25 -6.00 58.48
C ASN A 60 8.20 -5.53 57.38
N ILE A 61 7.66 -5.20 56.20
CA ILE A 61 8.42 -4.57 55.12
C ILE A 61 8.36 -3.05 55.30
N ASP A 62 9.53 -2.41 55.39
CA ASP A 62 9.61 -0.97 55.69
C ASP A 62 9.78 -0.14 54.41
N GLN A 63 10.73 -0.52 53.57
CA GLN A 63 11.10 0.25 52.37
C GLN A 63 11.51 -0.64 51.21
N VAL A 64 11.23 -0.18 50.00
CA VAL A 64 11.68 -0.83 48.77
C VAL A 64 12.32 0.21 47.86
N PHE A 65 13.55 -0.08 47.46
CA PHE A 65 14.28 0.67 46.45
C PHE A 65 14.31 -0.16 45.18
N ALA A 66 13.98 0.44 44.05
CA ALA A 66 14.17 -0.16 42.74
C ALA A 66 14.91 0.81 41.81
N ASN A 67 15.79 0.28 40.97
CA ASN A 67 16.46 1.01 39.91
C ASN A 67 16.53 0.16 38.65
N VAL A 68 16.33 0.78 37.49
CA VAL A 68 16.34 0.09 36.19
C VAL A 68 17.60 0.48 35.42
N LYS A 69 18.35 -0.52 35.00
CA LYS A 69 19.47 -0.39 34.08
C LYS A 69 19.08 -0.94 32.71
N ILE A 70 19.30 -0.16 31.65
CA ILE A 70 19.19 -0.66 30.28
C ILE A 70 20.58 -1.15 29.89
N ASN A 71 20.68 -2.41 29.46
CA ASN A 71 21.93 -3.01 29.03
C ASN A 71 22.14 -2.80 27.53
N SER A 72 21.11 -3.06 26.73
CA SER A 72 21.14 -2.85 25.29
C SER A 72 19.74 -2.64 24.70
N GLY A 73 19.71 -1.93 23.56
CA GLY A 73 18.56 -1.86 22.67
C GLY A 73 18.99 -2.35 21.30
N LYS A 74 18.24 -3.28 20.71
CA LYS A 74 18.51 -3.79 19.36
C LYS A 74 17.26 -3.69 18.51
N LEU A 75 17.33 -2.87 17.47
CA LEU A 75 16.29 -2.82 16.44
C LEU A 75 16.43 -4.05 15.54
N ILE A 76 15.33 -4.76 15.33
CA ILE A 76 15.24 -5.90 14.43
C ILE A 76 14.06 -5.74 13.48
N GLU A 77 14.17 -6.38 12.33
CA GLU A 77 13.04 -6.58 11.44
C GLU A 77 12.10 -7.64 12.03
N THR A 78 10.80 -7.41 11.85
CA THR A 78 9.75 -8.35 12.20
C THR A 78 8.69 -8.36 11.10
N PRO A 79 7.89 -9.43 10.97
CA PRO A 79 6.81 -9.46 10.00
C PRO A 79 5.81 -8.30 10.22
N PHE A 80 5.24 -7.81 9.13
CA PHE A 80 4.13 -6.88 9.13
C PHE A 80 3.13 -7.27 8.05
N ALA A 81 1.89 -6.82 8.21
CA ALA A 81 0.84 -7.02 7.22
C ALA A 81 0.50 -5.69 6.55
N TYR A 82 0.26 -5.73 5.25
CA TYR A 82 -0.14 -4.57 4.47
C TYR A 82 -1.20 -4.96 3.44
N LYS A 83 -2.00 -3.99 3.02
CA LYS A 83 -2.88 -4.10 1.85
C LYS A 83 -2.41 -3.10 0.80
N SER A 84 -2.16 -3.60 -0.41
CA SER A 84 -1.75 -2.80 -1.56
C SER A 84 -2.95 -2.42 -2.41
N TYR A 85 -2.89 -1.24 -3.00
CA TYR A 85 -3.90 -0.67 -3.86
C TYR A 85 -3.25 0.08 -5.01
N ASN A 86 -3.95 0.14 -6.15
CA ASN A 86 -3.60 1.06 -7.22
C ASN A 86 -4.01 2.48 -6.80
N LEU A 87 -3.21 3.48 -7.17
CA LEU A 87 -3.60 4.87 -7.02
C LEU A 87 -4.85 5.16 -7.85
N TYR A 88 -5.75 5.99 -7.32
CA TYR A 88 -7.03 6.26 -7.98
C TYR A 88 -6.90 7.20 -9.18
N TYR A 89 -5.88 8.07 -9.15
CA TYR A 89 -5.60 9.06 -10.19
C TYR A 89 -4.24 8.82 -10.82
N LEU A 90 -4.10 9.17 -12.10
CA LEU A 90 -2.82 9.18 -12.78
C LEU A 90 -1.96 10.35 -12.27
N PRO A 91 -0.61 10.22 -12.30
CA PRO A 91 0.28 11.37 -12.12
C PRO A 91 -0.07 12.51 -13.08
N ALA A 92 -0.07 13.75 -12.59
CA ALA A 92 -0.52 14.91 -13.38
C ALA A 92 0.26 15.11 -14.69
N ALA A 93 1.56 14.79 -14.68
CA ALA A 93 2.41 14.83 -15.88
C ALA A 93 1.95 13.81 -16.94
N LEU A 94 1.71 12.56 -16.52
CA LEU A 94 1.22 11.51 -17.40
C LEU A 94 -0.18 11.83 -17.95
N LEU A 95 -1.10 12.33 -17.11
CA LEU A 95 -2.43 12.74 -17.58
C LEU A 95 -2.34 13.86 -18.64
N THR A 96 -1.39 14.78 -18.48
CA THR A 96 -1.17 15.87 -19.46
C THR A 96 -0.61 15.34 -20.78
N GLU A 97 0.31 14.38 -20.72
CA GLU A 97 0.84 13.68 -21.89
C GLU A 97 -0.27 12.95 -22.66
N ILE A 98 -1.10 12.18 -21.95
CA ILE A 98 -2.24 11.46 -22.55
C ILE A 98 -3.19 12.44 -23.23
N ARG A 99 -3.56 13.55 -22.58
CA ARG A 99 -4.43 14.58 -23.19
C ARG A 99 -3.82 15.12 -24.47
N THR A 100 -2.54 15.47 -24.44
CA THR A 100 -1.83 16.02 -25.60
C THR A 100 -1.84 15.05 -26.78
N ILE A 101 -1.56 13.77 -26.53
CA ILE A 101 -1.60 12.73 -27.57
C ILE A 101 -3.01 12.55 -28.12
N VAL A 102 -4.01 12.41 -27.25
CA VAL A 102 -5.38 12.09 -27.65
C VAL A 102 -6.06 13.27 -28.35
N GLU A 103 -5.86 14.50 -27.90
CA GLU A 103 -6.40 15.72 -28.54
C GLU A 103 -5.77 15.97 -29.92
N ALA A 104 -4.57 15.45 -30.18
CA ALA A 104 -3.93 15.52 -31.50
C ALA A 104 -4.48 14.47 -32.49
N ILE A 105 -5.25 13.48 -32.03
CA ILE A 105 -5.83 12.46 -32.90
C ILE A 105 -6.95 13.07 -33.74
N SER A 106 -6.81 12.94 -35.05
CA SER A 106 -7.86 13.27 -36.02
C SER A 106 -8.19 12.04 -36.87
N LEU A 107 -9.46 11.63 -36.86
CA LEU A 107 -9.93 10.48 -37.64
C LEU A 107 -10.35 10.85 -39.06
N THR A 108 -10.28 12.12 -39.47
CA THR A 108 -10.69 12.58 -40.80
C THR A 108 -9.90 11.91 -41.92
N ALA A 109 -8.57 11.84 -41.78
CA ALA A 109 -7.70 11.21 -42.78
C ALA A 109 -7.96 9.70 -42.86
N LEU A 110 -8.13 9.05 -41.70
CA LEU A 110 -8.44 7.62 -41.63
C LEU A 110 -9.80 7.31 -42.26
N THR A 111 -10.83 8.05 -41.89
CA THR A 111 -12.20 7.89 -42.43
C THR A 111 -12.22 8.07 -43.94
N THR A 112 -11.52 9.08 -44.45
CA THR A 112 -11.39 9.33 -45.89
C THR A 112 -10.69 8.16 -46.60
N ALA A 113 -9.57 7.69 -46.05
CA ALA A 113 -8.82 6.59 -46.65
C ALA A 113 -9.61 5.27 -46.64
N VAL A 114 -10.34 4.99 -45.55
CA VAL A 114 -11.21 3.81 -45.44
C VAL A 114 -12.35 3.88 -46.45
N GLY A 115 -13.00 5.04 -46.59
CA GLY A 115 -14.08 5.25 -47.57
C GLY A 115 -13.65 4.93 -49.00
N LEU A 116 -12.43 5.32 -49.39
CA LEU A 116 -11.89 4.98 -50.72
C LEU A 116 -11.70 3.48 -50.93
N VAL A 117 -11.39 2.72 -49.87
CA VAL A 117 -11.27 1.25 -49.94
C VAL A 117 -12.65 0.60 -50.07
N THR A 118 -13.63 1.03 -49.27
CA THR A 118 -15.01 0.50 -49.35
C THR A 118 -15.67 0.85 -50.69
N ASP A 119 -15.44 2.03 -51.24
CA ASP A 119 -15.90 2.42 -52.58
C ASP A 119 -15.40 1.45 -53.67
N VAL A 120 -14.13 1.03 -53.59
CA VAL A 120 -13.57 0.03 -54.52
C VAL A 120 -14.22 -1.33 -54.31
N ILE A 121 -14.39 -1.78 -53.07
CA ILE A 121 -15.02 -3.07 -52.74
C ILE A 121 -16.45 -3.11 -53.28
N ASP A 122 -17.23 -2.05 -53.07
CA ASP A 122 -18.61 -1.93 -53.52
C ASP A 122 -18.70 -1.86 -55.06
N ALA A 123 -17.75 -1.18 -55.71
CA ALA A 123 -17.65 -1.16 -57.17
C ALA A 123 -17.36 -2.56 -57.75
N VAL A 124 -16.51 -3.36 -57.09
CA VAL A 124 -16.28 -4.76 -57.47
C VAL A 124 -17.55 -5.59 -57.26
N ALA A 125 -18.26 -5.40 -56.14
CA ALA A 125 -19.50 -6.12 -55.84
C ALA A 125 -20.62 -5.84 -56.87
N ALA A 126 -20.58 -4.67 -57.50
CA ALA A 126 -21.52 -4.24 -58.53
C ALA A 126 -21.18 -4.71 -59.95
N VAL A 127 -20.08 -5.45 -60.17
CA VAL A 127 -19.68 -5.90 -61.51
C VAL A 127 -20.76 -6.83 -62.12
N PRO A 128 -21.26 -6.51 -63.33
CA PRO A 128 -22.26 -7.35 -63.98
C PRO A 128 -21.77 -8.78 -64.21
N GLY A 129 -22.58 -9.76 -63.82
CA GLY A 129 -22.26 -11.18 -63.96
C GLY A 129 -21.41 -11.77 -62.82
N LEU A 130 -21.06 -10.98 -61.80
CA LEU A 130 -20.44 -11.51 -60.59
C LEU A 130 -21.40 -12.48 -59.88
N PRO A 131 -20.96 -13.69 -59.50
CA PRO A 131 -21.79 -14.62 -58.74
C PRO A 131 -22.32 -14.01 -57.43
N PRO A 132 -23.61 -14.18 -57.08
CA PRO A 132 -24.19 -13.57 -55.88
C PRO A 132 -23.48 -13.92 -54.57
N ALA A 133 -22.92 -15.14 -54.46
CA ALA A 133 -22.15 -15.56 -53.29
C ALA A 133 -20.87 -14.72 -53.11
N LEU A 134 -20.16 -14.40 -54.20
CA LEU A 134 -18.95 -13.57 -54.16
C LEU A 134 -19.28 -12.09 -53.91
N ALA A 135 -20.38 -11.59 -54.48
CA ALA A 135 -20.91 -10.27 -54.16
C ALA A 135 -21.23 -10.14 -52.65
N THR A 136 -21.81 -11.18 -52.05
CA THR A 136 -22.11 -11.23 -50.61
C THR A 136 -20.85 -11.18 -49.74
N ILE A 137 -19.76 -11.84 -50.16
CA ILE A 137 -18.47 -11.75 -49.47
C ILE A 137 -17.96 -10.31 -49.44
N LEU A 138 -18.01 -9.61 -50.58
CA LEU A 138 -17.57 -8.22 -50.69
C LEU A 138 -18.42 -7.27 -49.85
N THR A 139 -19.76 -7.39 -49.89
CA THR A 139 -20.64 -6.56 -49.07
C THR A 139 -20.43 -6.82 -47.57
N THR A 140 -20.14 -8.06 -47.18
CA THR A 140 -19.83 -8.43 -45.79
C THR A 140 -18.49 -7.82 -45.37
N LEU A 141 -17.48 -7.86 -46.23
CA LEU A 141 -16.18 -7.22 -45.99
C LEU A 141 -16.33 -5.70 -45.85
N SER A 142 -17.04 -5.05 -46.77
CA SER A 142 -17.35 -3.60 -46.72
C SER A 142 -18.02 -3.23 -45.39
N THR A 143 -19.07 -3.97 -45.02
CA THR A 143 -19.77 -3.80 -43.73
C THR A 143 -18.86 -4.02 -42.52
N SER A 144 -17.95 -5.01 -42.59
CA SER A 144 -17.00 -5.27 -41.50
C SER A 144 -16.02 -4.11 -41.31
N ILE A 145 -15.55 -3.50 -42.41
CA ILE A 145 -14.67 -2.34 -42.37
C ILE A 145 -15.38 -1.15 -41.74
N ASP A 146 -16.60 -0.84 -42.18
CA ASP A 146 -17.42 0.27 -41.65
C ASP A 146 -17.72 0.10 -40.15
N ASN A 147 -18.07 -1.12 -39.74
CA ASN A 147 -18.32 -1.43 -38.34
C ASN A 147 -17.04 -1.26 -37.49
N SER A 148 -15.89 -1.71 -37.99
CA SER A 148 -14.61 -1.52 -37.30
C SER A 148 -14.21 -0.06 -37.20
N LEU A 149 -14.41 0.75 -38.25
CA LEU A 149 -14.17 2.19 -38.22
C LEU A 149 -15.12 2.89 -37.24
N THR A 150 -16.39 2.50 -37.22
CA THR A 150 -17.39 3.01 -36.25
C THR A 150 -16.97 2.70 -34.82
N ALA A 151 -16.44 1.49 -34.56
CA ALA A 151 -15.91 1.13 -33.24
C ALA A 151 -14.72 2.02 -32.83
N VAL A 152 -13.81 2.35 -33.76
CA VAL A 152 -12.71 3.29 -33.51
C VAL A 152 -13.25 4.69 -33.16
N ASN A 153 -14.20 5.21 -33.93
CA ASN A 153 -14.83 6.51 -33.66
C ASN A 153 -15.47 6.54 -32.26
N ASN A 154 -16.28 5.53 -31.93
CA ASN A 154 -16.95 5.45 -30.64
C ASN A 154 -15.95 5.35 -29.47
N ALA A 155 -14.87 4.57 -29.63
CA ALA A 155 -13.84 4.43 -28.61
C ALA A 155 -13.07 5.75 -28.38
N LEU A 156 -12.75 6.49 -29.45
CA LEU A 156 -12.10 7.79 -29.32
C LEU A 156 -13.02 8.81 -28.64
N THR A 157 -14.30 8.87 -29.02
CA THR A 157 -15.27 9.75 -28.36
C THR A 157 -15.40 9.43 -26.86
N ALA A 158 -15.53 8.16 -26.50
CA ALA A 158 -15.61 7.76 -25.09
C ALA A 158 -14.37 8.15 -24.29
N LEU A 159 -13.18 8.01 -24.88
CA LEU A 159 -11.92 8.44 -24.25
C LEU A 159 -11.89 9.96 -24.07
N LEU A 160 -12.29 10.74 -25.08
CA LEU A 160 -12.35 12.21 -25.00
C LEU A 160 -13.37 12.68 -23.94
N ASP A 161 -14.50 12.01 -23.82
CA ASP A 161 -15.51 12.31 -22.80
C ASP A 161 -14.97 12.07 -21.38
N ILE A 162 -14.26 10.96 -21.16
CA ILE A 162 -13.59 10.67 -19.89
C ILE A 162 -12.51 11.69 -19.59
N LEU A 163 -11.69 12.05 -20.59
CA LEU A 163 -10.69 13.09 -20.44
C LEU A 163 -11.34 14.47 -20.23
N SER A 164 -12.60 14.70 -20.58
CA SER A 164 -13.25 15.97 -20.26
C SER A 164 -13.60 16.13 -18.76
N ILE A 165 -13.59 15.03 -18.00
CA ILE A 165 -13.79 15.05 -16.55
C ILE A 165 -12.55 15.68 -15.87
N PRO A 166 -12.71 16.61 -14.91
CA PRO A 166 -11.61 17.10 -14.09
C PRO A 166 -10.99 15.97 -13.25
N ASN A 167 -9.69 15.71 -13.43
CA ASN A 167 -8.94 14.65 -12.75
C ASN A 167 -9.66 13.28 -12.78
N PRO A 168 -9.80 12.66 -13.97
CA PRO A 168 -10.57 11.44 -14.13
C PRO A 168 -9.91 10.25 -13.39
N PRO A 169 -10.70 9.26 -12.94
CA PRO A 169 -10.17 8.03 -12.38
C PRO A 169 -9.25 7.30 -13.38
N ALA A 170 -8.09 6.86 -12.90
CA ALA A 170 -7.06 6.22 -13.73
C ALA A 170 -7.59 4.96 -14.44
N ASN A 171 -8.35 4.12 -13.74
CA ASN A 171 -8.94 2.91 -14.30
C ASN A 171 -9.86 3.20 -15.51
N LEU A 172 -10.65 4.28 -15.46
CA LEU A 172 -11.52 4.68 -16.56
C LEU A 172 -10.70 5.17 -17.76
N VAL A 173 -9.68 6.01 -17.52
CA VAL A 173 -8.79 6.50 -18.59
C VAL A 173 -8.08 5.32 -19.26
N CYS A 174 -7.44 4.45 -18.48
CA CYS A 174 -6.64 3.35 -19.01
C CYS A 174 -7.51 2.29 -19.71
N SER A 175 -8.72 2.02 -19.21
CA SER A 175 -9.67 1.13 -19.88
C SER A 175 -10.15 1.70 -21.22
N ALA A 176 -10.48 2.99 -21.28
CA ALA A 176 -10.88 3.65 -22.52
C ALA A 176 -9.75 3.74 -23.54
N LEU A 177 -8.51 4.01 -23.08
CA LEU A 177 -7.31 3.98 -23.91
C LEU A 177 -7.10 2.61 -24.54
N GLN A 178 -7.19 1.55 -23.73
CA GLN A 178 -7.06 0.17 -24.22
C GLN A 178 -8.19 -0.20 -25.20
N THR A 179 -9.40 0.30 -24.96
CA THR A 179 -10.54 0.10 -25.87
C THR A 179 -10.28 0.71 -27.24
N LEU A 180 -9.72 1.93 -27.30
CA LEU A 180 -9.31 2.58 -28.55
C LEU A 180 -8.20 1.80 -29.26
N ILE A 181 -7.16 1.38 -28.53
CA ILE A 181 -6.06 0.56 -29.08
C ILE A 181 -6.62 -0.74 -29.68
N ASN A 182 -7.52 -1.42 -28.98
CA ASN A 182 -8.14 -2.66 -29.45
C ASN A 182 -8.98 -2.43 -30.71
N ALA A 183 -9.76 -1.34 -30.76
CA ALA A 183 -10.56 -0.99 -31.94
C ALA A 183 -9.68 -0.70 -33.17
N LEU A 184 -8.57 0.02 -33.01
CA LEU A 184 -7.61 0.30 -34.08
C LEU A 184 -6.96 -0.98 -34.61
N ASN A 185 -6.58 -1.90 -33.70
CA ASN A 185 -6.03 -3.21 -34.08
C ASN A 185 -7.07 -4.08 -34.81
N ALA A 186 -8.34 -4.04 -34.38
CA ALA A 186 -9.42 -4.76 -35.06
C ALA A 186 -9.64 -4.22 -36.48
N LEU A 187 -9.65 -2.90 -36.67
CA LEU A 187 -9.73 -2.29 -38.00
C LEU A 187 -8.53 -2.68 -38.87
N LEU A 188 -7.31 -2.63 -38.32
CA LEU A 188 -6.10 -3.05 -39.02
C LEU A 188 -6.18 -4.51 -39.48
N ALA A 189 -6.70 -5.40 -38.63
CA ALA A 189 -6.88 -6.80 -38.95
C ALA A 189 -7.84 -7.00 -40.14
N VAL A 190 -8.98 -6.31 -40.17
CA VAL A 190 -9.94 -6.37 -41.29
C VAL A 190 -9.34 -5.77 -42.57
N ILE A 191 -8.64 -4.64 -42.48
CA ILE A 191 -7.99 -4.03 -43.65
C ILE A 191 -6.96 -4.96 -44.29
N ASN A 192 -6.22 -5.70 -43.47
CA ASN A 192 -5.24 -6.69 -43.97
C ASN A 192 -5.89 -7.87 -44.70
N THR A 193 -7.21 -8.13 -44.55
CA THR A 193 -7.90 -9.18 -45.32
C THR A 193 -8.40 -8.72 -46.69
N VAL A 194 -8.36 -7.41 -46.98
CA VAL A 194 -8.96 -6.84 -48.21
C VAL A 194 -8.32 -7.39 -49.48
N ILE A 195 -6.99 -7.30 -49.59
CA ILE A 195 -6.26 -7.78 -50.77
C ILE A 195 -6.41 -9.28 -50.96
N PRO A 196 -6.16 -10.15 -49.95
CA PRO A 196 -6.34 -11.59 -50.10
C PRO A 196 -7.77 -11.99 -50.51
N THR A 197 -8.80 -11.31 -49.99
CA THR A 197 -10.20 -11.61 -50.33
C THR A 197 -10.48 -11.31 -51.80
N ILE A 198 -9.97 -10.20 -52.32
CA ILE A 198 -10.15 -9.81 -53.73
C ILE A 198 -9.36 -10.73 -54.66
N GLU A 199 -8.14 -11.13 -54.28
CA GLU A 199 -7.35 -12.10 -55.04
C GLU A 199 -8.04 -13.47 -55.11
N ASP A 200 -8.64 -13.93 -54.01
CA ASP A 200 -9.41 -15.17 -53.99
C ASP A 200 -10.64 -15.10 -54.91
N ILE A 201 -11.36 -13.98 -54.91
CA ILE A 201 -12.47 -13.73 -55.83
C ILE A 201 -12.00 -13.78 -57.29
N LEU A 202 -10.86 -13.14 -57.62
CA LEU A 202 -10.31 -13.15 -58.98
C LEU A 202 -10.00 -14.57 -59.47
N ASN A 203 -9.60 -15.47 -58.58
CA ASN A 203 -9.32 -16.87 -58.90
C ASN A 203 -10.59 -17.72 -59.11
N GLN A 204 -11.74 -17.27 -58.62
CA GLN A 204 -13.01 -18.00 -58.71
C GLN A 204 -13.90 -17.55 -59.88
N VAL A 205 -13.62 -16.39 -60.49
CA VAL A 205 -14.41 -15.85 -61.60
C VAL A 205 -13.86 -16.24 -62.97
N THR A 206 -14.70 -16.13 -64.00
CA THR A 206 -14.27 -16.35 -65.38
C THR A 206 -13.31 -15.25 -65.85
N PRO A 207 -12.44 -15.50 -66.85
CA PRO A 207 -11.55 -14.48 -67.41
C PRO A 207 -12.27 -13.21 -67.89
N ALA A 208 -13.52 -13.34 -68.37
CA ALA A 208 -14.33 -12.21 -68.79
C ALA A 208 -14.70 -11.28 -67.62
N ILE A 209 -15.06 -11.84 -66.47
CA ILE A 209 -15.36 -11.07 -65.25
C ILE A 209 -14.07 -10.52 -64.64
N ALA A 210 -12.99 -11.30 -64.62
CA ALA A 210 -11.69 -10.85 -64.13
C ALA A 210 -11.19 -9.61 -64.90
N ALA A 211 -11.40 -9.55 -66.22
CA ALA A 211 -11.06 -8.39 -67.05
C ALA A 211 -11.88 -7.13 -66.73
N LEU A 212 -13.10 -7.27 -66.18
CA LEU A 212 -13.93 -6.16 -65.71
C LEU A 212 -13.47 -5.66 -64.33
N ILE A 213 -13.03 -6.56 -63.45
CA ILE A 213 -12.57 -6.24 -62.08
C ILE A 213 -11.18 -5.60 -62.08
N ALA A 214 -10.25 -6.10 -62.91
CA ALA A 214 -8.86 -5.64 -62.94
C ALA A 214 -8.67 -4.10 -62.98
N PRO A 215 -9.37 -3.32 -63.82
CA PRO A 215 -9.24 -1.87 -63.81
C PRO A 215 -9.84 -1.20 -62.57
N ILE A 216 -10.84 -1.81 -61.90
CA ILE A 216 -11.49 -1.27 -60.70
C ILE A 216 -10.56 -1.35 -59.50
N ILE A 217 -9.84 -2.47 -59.36
CA ILE A 217 -8.90 -2.70 -58.25
C ILE A 217 -7.51 -2.08 -58.51
N ALA A 218 -7.34 -1.39 -59.64
CA ALA A 218 -6.09 -0.72 -59.96
C ALA A 218 -5.78 0.33 -58.88
N GLY A 219 -4.65 0.16 -58.18
CA GLY A 219 -4.24 1.05 -57.10
C GLY A 219 -4.84 0.72 -55.73
N LEU A 220 -5.68 -0.32 -55.59
CA LEU A 220 -6.25 -0.73 -54.30
C LEU A 220 -5.17 -1.02 -53.25
N GLN A 221 -4.06 -1.64 -53.65
CA GLN A 221 -2.92 -1.88 -52.74
C GLN A 221 -2.37 -0.57 -52.16
N GLY A 222 -2.33 0.50 -52.95
CA GLY A 222 -1.93 1.83 -52.48
C GLY A 222 -2.93 2.40 -51.47
N LEU A 223 -4.24 2.24 -51.72
CA LEU A 223 -5.29 2.67 -50.79
C LEU A 223 -5.23 1.91 -49.46
N VAL A 224 -5.08 0.58 -49.51
CA VAL A 224 -4.91 -0.27 -48.31
C VAL A 224 -3.67 0.15 -47.53
N ASN A 225 -2.53 0.38 -48.20
CA ASN A 225 -1.31 0.85 -47.53
C ASN A 225 -1.49 2.24 -46.90
N ASN A 226 -2.26 3.13 -47.51
CA ASN A 226 -2.58 4.45 -46.94
C ASN A 226 -3.42 4.31 -45.66
N VAL A 227 -4.41 3.41 -45.66
CA VAL A 227 -5.20 3.11 -44.45
C VAL A 227 -4.32 2.54 -43.34
N ILE A 228 -3.48 1.55 -43.65
CA ILE A 228 -2.54 0.96 -42.68
C ILE A 228 -1.64 2.05 -42.08
N SER A 229 -1.08 2.92 -42.92
CA SER A 229 -0.22 4.02 -42.47
C SER A 229 -0.97 5.01 -41.57
N ALA A 230 -2.22 5.34 -41.91
CA ALA A 230 -3.07 6.21 -41.09
C ALA A 230 -3.40 5.58 -39.73
N ILE A 231 -3.71 4.29 -39.68
CA ILE A 231 -3.93 3.56 -38.43
C ILE A 231 -2.66 3.57 -37.57
N GLN A 232 -1.50 3.26 -38.16
CA GLN A 232 -0.22 3.21 -37.45
C GLN A 232 0.21 4.56 -36.90
N ALA A 233 -0.08 5.66 -37.61
CA ALA A 233 0.18 7.02 -37.13
C ALA A 233 -0.60 7.36 -35.86
N ILE A 234 -1.78 6.76 -35.66
CA ILE A 234 -2.60 6.91 -34.45
C ILE A 234 -2.16 5.91 -33.37
N LEU A 235 -1.94 4.64 -33.75
CA LEU A 235 -1.69 3.56 -32.82
C LEU A 235 -0.32 3.68 -32.12
N THR A 236 0.72 4.11 -32.85
CA THR A 236 2.09 4.18 -32.32
C THR A 236 2.23 5.07 -31.08
N PRO A 237 1.76 6.33 -31.08
CA PRO A 237 1.85 7.17 -29.88
C PRO A 237 1.00 6.62 -28.72
N LEU A 238 -0.14 5.98 -29.01
CA LEU A 238 -0.98 5.38 -27.98
C LEU A 238 -0.32 4.19 -27.27
N LEU A 239 0.41 3.34 -28.01
CA LEU A 239 1.15 2.21 -27.45
C LEU A 239 2.37 2.64 -26.60
N GLY A 240 2.84 3.88 -26.76
CA GLY A 240 3.93 4.43 -25.95
C GLY A 240 3.48 4.90 -24.57
N ILE A 241 2.17 4.99 -24.30
CA ILE A 241 1.64 5.45 -23.03
C ILE A 241 1.71 4.31 -22.01
N ASP A 242 2.51 4.51 -20.96
CA ASP A 242 2.47 3.69 -19.76
C ASP A 242 1.36 4.20 -18.82
N CYS A 243 0.18 3.59 -18.89
CA CYS A 243 -1.00 4.00 -18.12
C CYS A 243 -1.01 3.37 -16.71
N ASP A 244 0.14 3.38 -16.01
CA ASP A 244 0.21 2.96 -14.62
C ASP A 244 -0.03 4.17 -13.68
N PRO A 245 -1.10 4.15 -12.86
CA PRO A 245 -1.28 5.19 -11.85
C PRO A 245 -0.25 5.09 -10.71
N GLY A 246 0.48 3.98 -10.59
CA GLY A 246 1.33 3.65 -9.46
C GLY A 246 0.54 2.99 -8.33
N SER A 247 1.26 2.58 -7.29
CA SER A 247 0.68 1.83 -6.17
C SER A 247 0.92 2.52 -4.83
N ALA A 248 0.03 2.22 -3.88
CA ALA A 248 0.19 2.61 -2.49
C ALA A 248 -0.22 1.46 -1.58
N PHE A 249 0.33 1.42 -0.36
CA PHE A 249 -0.10 0.46 0.65
C PHE A 249 -0.37 1.11 1.99
N GLU A 250 -1.28 0.50 2.75
CA GLU A 250 -1.50 0.79 4.16
C GLU A 250 -1.12 -0.43 5.00
N LEU A 251 -0.65 -0.19 6.22
CA LEU A 251 -0.45 -1.26 7.19
C LEU A 251 -1.79 -1.69 7.77
N ILE A 252 -1.97 -3.01 7.89
CA ILE A 252 -3.17 -3.60 8.46
C ILE A 252 -2.85 -4.40 9.72
N PRO A 253 -3.78 -4.54 10.67
CA PRO A 253 -3.60 -5.42 11.81
C PRO A 253 -3.37 -6.87 11.36
N ASN A 254 -2.58 -7.62 12.12
CA ASN A 254 -2.52 -9.07 11.98
C ASN A 254 -3.83 -9.73 12.47
N ALA A 255 -3.93 -11.05 12.36
CA ALA A 255 -5.12 -11.80 12.83
C ALA A 255 -5.41 -11.64 14.33
N GLU A 256 -4.42 -11.21 15.12
CA GLU A 256 -4.54 -10.94 16.56
C GLU A 256 -4.94 -9.48 16.84
N GLY A 257 -5.18 -8.66 15.80
CA GLY A 257 -5.51 -7.24 15.92
C GLY A 257 -4.32 -6.34 16.24
N THR A 258 -3.09 -6.85 16.16
CA THR A 258 -1.88 -6.07 16.42
C THR A 258 -1.36 -5.41 15.14
N CYS A 259 -1.22 -4.09 15.15
CA CYS A 259 -0.58 -3.34 14.08
C CYS A 259 0.94 -3.37 14.24
N LEU A 260 1.61 -4.25 13.48
CA LEU A 260 3.07 -4.33 13.43
C LEU A 260 3.62 -3.36 12.38
N SER A 261 4.74 -2.71 12.68
CA SER A 261 5.36 -1.71 11.82
C SER A 261 6.46 -2.24 10.91
N GLY A 262 6.74 -3.54 10.98
CA GLY A 262 7.91 -4.18 10.39
C GLY A 262 9.15 -4.09 11.27
N ARG A 263 9.09 -3.29 12.35
CA ARG A 263 10.23 -2.97 13.21
C ARG A 263 9.90 -3.37 14.64
N LYS A 264 10.88 -3.90 15.36
CA LYS A 264 10.78 -4.19 16.80
C LYS A 264 12.08 -3.83 17.49
N LEU A 265 11.99 -2.94 18.47
CA LEU A 265 13.13 -2.58 19.32
C LEU A 265 13.12 -3.50 20.55
N ILE A 266 14.02 -4.47 20.56
CA ILE A 266 14.22 -5.37 21.70
C ILE A 266 15.07 -4.65 22.75
N ILE A 267 14.62 -4.69 24.00
CA ILE A 267 15.26 -4.02 25.13
C ILE A 267 15.67 -5.10 26.12
N ASP A 268 16.96 -5.16 26.42
CA ASP A 268 17.52 -5.95 27.50
C ASP A 268 17.92 -5.03 28.64
N GLY A 269 17.54 -5.41 29.85
CA GLY A 269 17.84 -4.62 31.04
C GLY A 269 17.81 -5.43 32.32
N GLN A 270 18.09 -4.73 33.41
CA GLN A 270 18.17 -5.31 34.75
C GLN A 270 17.45 -4.40 35.75
N ILE A 271 16.66 -5.01 36.63
CA ILE A 271 16.07 -4.36 37.79
C ILE A 271 16.92 -4.70 39.01
N ASN A 272 17.49 -3.66 39.63
CA ASN A 272 18.23 -3.77 40.88
C ASN A 272 17.31 -3.35 42.01
N GLN A 273 17.07 -4.25 42.96
CA GLN A 273 16.11 -4.04 44.05
C GLN A 273 16.78 -4.23 45.41
N LYS A 274 16.43 -3.35 46.35
CA LYS A 274 16.80 -3.48 47.76
C LYS A 274 15.53 -3.38 48.61
N ILE A 275 15.27 -4.42 49.39
CA ILE A 275 14.17 -4.46 50.35
C ILE A 275 14.73 -4.27 51.75
N VAL A 276 14.18 -3.31 52.49
CA VAL A 276 14.46 -3.04 53.89
C VAL A 276 13.27 -3.51 54.70
N TYR A 277 13.51 -4.33 55.72
CA TYR A 277 12.48 -4.94 56.54
C TYR A 277 12.90 -5.05 58.01
N THR A 278 11.91 -5.05 58.88
CA THR A 278 12.05 -5.28 60.32
C THR A 278 11.95 -6.78 60.59
N ALA A 279 12.90 -7.30 61.35
CA ALA A 279 13.00 -8.72 61.67
C ALA A 279 12.03 -9.15 62.77
N GLU A 280 11.45 -10.35 62.65
CA GLU A 280 10.58 -10.98 63.65
C GLU A 280 11.39 -11.57 64.81
N VAL A 281 12.03 -10.67 65.56
CA VAL A 281 12.80 -10.94 66.77
C VAL A 281 12.51 -9.85 67.81
N GLU A 282 12.69 -10.13 69.10
CA GLU A 282 12.36 -9.18 70.17
C GLU A 282 13.05 -7.81 70.02
N SER A 283 14.26 -7.78 69.43
CA SER A 283 15.01 -6.54 69.21
C SER A 283 14.54 -5.73 68.01
N GLN A 284 13.65 -6.26 67.17
CA GLN A 284 13.12 -5.65 65.95
C GLN A 284 14.21 -5.00 65.10
N SER A 285 15.33 -5.71 64.92
CA SER A 285 16.46 -5.22 64.14
C SER A 285 16.08 -5.04 62.66
N VAL A 286 16.57 -3.98 62.02
CA VAL A 286 16.32 -3.69 60.60
C VAL A 286 17.37 -4.36 59.73
N HIS A 287 16.93 -5.06 58.68
CA HIS A 287 17.77 -5.76 57.72
C HIS A 287 17.46 -5.31 56.29
N SER A 288 18.38 -5.60 55.37
CA SER A 288 18.11 -5.41 53.95
C SER A 288 18.58 -6.57 53.09
N ALA A 289 17.76 -7.01 52.13
CA ALA A 289 18.13 -7.98 51.11
C ALA A 289 18.22 -7.30 49.73
N HIS A 290 19.20 -7.72 48.92
CA HIS A 290 19.47 -7.18 47.60
C HIS A 290 19.20 -8.25 46.55
N TYR A 291 18.60 -7.83 45.44
CA TYR A 291 18.21 -8.72 44.37
C TYR A 291 18.42 -8.04 43.02
N GLU A 292 18.72 -8.85 42.00
CA GLU A 292 18.88 -8.41 40.63
C GLU A 292 18.12 -9.35 39.70
N PHE A 293 17.30 -8.76 38.81
CA PHE A 293 16.47 -9.53 37.86
C PHE A 293 16.67 -9.00 36.45
N PRO A 294 16.99 -9.87 35.47
CA PRO A 294 16.94 -9.47 34.07
C PRO A 294 15.49 -9.26 33.63
N PHE A 295 15.27 -8.37 32.67
CA PHE A 295 14.00 -8.26 31.96
C PHE A 295 14.26 -8.10 30.47
N LEU A 296 13.32 -8.62 29.68
CA LEU A 296 13.23 -8.39 28.25
C LEU A 296 11.91 -7.68 27.96
N ALA A 297 12.00 -6.60 27.19
CA ALA A 297 10.84 -5.88 26.70
C ALA A 297 11.00 -5.60 25.21
N PHE A 298 9.91 -5.17 24.57
CA PHE A 298 10.01 -4.65 23.22
C PHE A 298 9.10 -3.45 23.03
N ILE A 299 9.53 -2.54 22.17
CA ILE A 299 8.74 -1.44 21.64
C ILE A 299 8.48 -1.75 20.16
N ILE A 300 7.26 -1.50 19.68
CA ILE A 300 6.94 -1.46 18.25
C ILE A 300 7.09 0.00 17.83
N PRO A 301 8.25 0.42 17.28
CA PRO A 301 8.41 1.79 16.83
C PRO A 301 7.56 2.06 15.60
N TYR A 302 7.41 3.33 15.26
CA TYR A 302 6.73 3.75 14.04
C TYR A 302 7.34 3.08 12.77
N PRO A 303 6.50 2.82 11.75
CA PRO A 303 6.95 2.20 10.51
C PRO A 303 7.87 3.12 9.70
N LYS A 304 8.92 2.53 9.14
CA LYS A 304 9.90 3.19 8.30
C LYS A 304 10.38 2.21 7.24
N PHE A 305 10.41 2.65 5.98
CA PHE A 305 10.76 1.82 4.83
C PHE A 305 11.75 2.56 3.95
N GLU A 306 12.65 1.83 3.30
CA GLU A 306 13.73 2.42 2.49
C GLU A 306 13.15 3.22 1.32
N GLY A 307 13.52 4.51 1.23
CA GLY A 307 13.10 5.38 0.14
C GLY A 307 11.61 5.76 0.13
N LEU A 308 10.81 5.29 1.09
CA LEU A 308 9.39 5.58 1.14
C LEU A 308 9.08 6.63 2.21
N THR A 309 8.18 7.56 1.87
CA THR A 309 7.69 8.59 2.79
C THR A 309 6.26 8.29 3.17
N TYR A 310 5.96 8.38 4.47
CA TYR A 310 4.59 8.26 4.94
C TYR A 310 3.75 9.46 4.48
N GLN A 311 2.54 9.20 3.99
CA GLN A 311 1.60 10.22 3.57
C GLN A 311 0.21 9.94 4.11
N GLU A 312 -0.49 11.01 4.46
CA GLU A 312 -1.91 10.98 4.82
C GLU A 312 -2.77 11.38 3.65
N GLY A 313 -3.96 10.78 3.56
CA GLY A 313 -4.93 11.17 2.56
C GLY A 313 -4.64 10.66 1.14
N ILE A 314 -3.91 9.55 0.99
CA ILE A 314 -3.67 8.95 -0.33
C ILE A 314 -5.00 8.39 -0.86
N VAL A 315 -5.39 8.80 -2.06
CA VAL A 315 -6.61 8.31 -2.72
C VAL A 315 -6.28 7.11 -3.60
N VAL A 316 -6.87 5.97 -3.27
CA VAL A 316 -6.64 4.68 -3.94
C VAL A 316 -7.93 4.09 -4.51
N TYR A 317 -7.80 3.20 -5.48
CA TYR A 317 -8.91 2.43 -6.01
C TYR A 317 -9.25 1.27 -5.08
N ASP A 318 -10.52 1.18 -4.70
CA ASP A 318 -11.08 0.10 -3.91
C ASP A 318 -11.85 -0.87 -4.81
N PRO A 319 -11.32 -2.09 -5.05
CA PRO A 319 -11.96 -3.07 -5.91
C PRO A 319 -13.25 -3.66 -5.30
N GLU A 320 -13.47 -3.51 -4.00
CA GLU A 320 -14.66 -4.04 -3.34
C GLU A 320 -15.88 -3.16 -3.59
N THR A 321 -15.68 -1.85 -3.66
CA THR A 321 -16.74 -0.86 -3.88
C THR A 321 -16.75 -0.28 -5.28
N ASP A 322 -15.78 -0.66 -6.13
CA ASP A 322 -15.53 -0.09 -7.46
C ASP A 322 -15.47 1.45 -7.41
N SER A 323 -14.80 1.98 -6.38
CA SER A 323 -14.75 3.42 -6.10
C SER A 323 -13.43 3.86 -5.47
N SER A 324 -13.33 5.13 -5.09
CA SER A 324 -12.16 5.66 -4.39
C SER A 324 -12.26 5.40 -2.88
N LYS A 325 -11.13 5.03 -2.27
CA LYS A 325 -10.93 4.99 -0.82
C LYS A 325 -9.74 5.87 -0.44
N VAL A 326 -9.81 6.49 0.74
CA VAL A 326 -8.67 7.23 1.31
C VAL A 326 -7.94 6.33 2.29
N ILE A 327 -6.61 6.26 2.15
CA ILE A 327 -5.72 5.52 3.05
C ILE A 327 -4.59 6.41 3.57
N ASN A 328 -3.96 5.97 4.66
CA ASN A 328 -2.77 6.57 5.23
C ASN A 328 -1.64 5.55 5.16
N GLY A 329 -0.57 5.86 4.45
CA GLY A 329 0.40 4.83 4.10
C GLY A 329 1.56 5.36 3.26
N TYR A 330 1.97 4.58 2.28
CA TYR A 330 3.16 4.86 1.47
C TYR A 330 2.85 4.60 -0.01
N ILE A 331 3.29 5.52 -0.87
CA ILE A 331 3.35 5.28 -2.32
C ILE A 331 4.62 4.48 -2.60
N TYR A 332 4.52 3.42 -3.39
CA TYR A 332 5.63 2.51 -3.66
C TYR A 332 5.53 1.87 -5.05
N ASP A 333 6.64 1.29 -5.51
CA ASP A 333 6.68 0.47 -6.71
C ASP A 333 6.63 -1.02 -6.31
N PRO A 334 5.57 -1.77 -6.69
CA PRO A 334 5.46 -3.20 -6.41
C PRO A 334 6.60 -4.04 -7.00
N ALA A 335 7.27 -3.57 -8.06
CA ALA A 335 8.40 -4.27 -8.67
C ALA A 335 9.68 -4.16 -7.83
N ILE A 336 9.84 -3.07 -7.07
CA ILE A 336 10.96 -2.88 -6.14
C ILE A 336 10.68 -3.61 -4.81
N GLY A 337 9.42 -3.62 -4.38
CA GLY A 337 8.99 -4.23 -3.12
C GLY A 337 9.04 -3.26 -1.93
N ILE A 338 8.88 -3.80 -0.71
CA ILE A 338 8.83 -3.02 0.53
C ILE A 338 9.94 -3.53 1.46
N ASN A 339 10.99 -2.72 1.63
CA ASN A 339 12.10 -3.02 2.53
C ASN A 339 11.96 -2.24 3.83
N VAL A 340 12.00 -2.92 4.96
CA VAL A 340 11.97 -2.29 6.28
C VAL A 340 13.27 -1.54 6.53
N ASP A 341 13.17 -0.25 6.88
CA ASP A 341 14.32 0.56 7.23
C ASP A 341 14.66 0.36 8.72
N LEU A 342 15.75 -0.38 8.96
CA LEU A 342 16.32 -0.55 10.29
C LEU A 342 17.35 0.52 10.63
N CYS A 343 17.59 1.48 9.72
CA CYS A 343 18.65 2.43 9.91
C CYS A 343 18.22 3.65 10.76
N GLU A 344 18.13 3.40 12.06
CA GLU A 344 17.78 4.41 13.06
C GLU A 344 18.20 3.95 14.47
N ASP A 345 18.88 4.84 15.19
CA ASP A 345 19.28 4.60 16.57
C ASP A 345 18.26 5.20 17.54
N PHE A 346 18.00 4.45 18.62
CA PHE A 346 17.05 4.84 19.66
C PHE A 346 17.73 4.94 21.03
N VAL A 347 17.41 6.00 21.77
CA VAL A 347 17.68 6.13 23.20
C VAL A 347 16.44 5.71 23.98
N ILE A 348 16.62 4.84 24.96
CA ILE A 348 15.53 4.30 25.79
C ILE A 348 15.47 5.08 27.10
N GLU A 349 14.44 5.90 27.22
CA GLU A 349 13.99 6.49 28.48
C GLU A 349 13.21 5.44 29.27
N LYS A 350 13.45 5.40 30.59
CA LYS A 350 12.86 4.42 31.49
C LYS A 350 12.21 5.15 32.67
N CYS A 351 11.04 4.69 33.07
CA CYS A 351 10.38 5.19 34.24
C CYS A 351 9.71 4.07 35.04
N ILE A 352 10.06 3.94 36.32
CA ILE A 352 9.33 3.07 37.24
C ILE A 352 8.07 3.81 37.65
N GLU A 353 6.92 3.33 37.18
CA GLU A 353 5.62 3.91 37.50
C GLU A 353 5.19 3.51 38.92
N ASP A 354 5.22 2.21 39.21
CA ASP A 354 4.75 1.67 40.47
C ASP A 354 5.64 0.50 40.95
N ILE A 355 5.68 0.34 42.27
CA ILE A 355 6.35 -0.76 42.96
C ILE A 355 5.36 -1.31 43.98
N PHE A 356 4.78 -2.48 43.67
CA PHE A 356 3.89 -3.19 44.57
C PHE A 356 4.63 -4.33 45.26
N VAL A 357 4.55 -4.40 46.59
CA VAL A 357 5.15 -5.49 47.37
C VAL A 357 4.28 -5.90 48.54
N TYR A 358 4.34 -7.18 48.92
CA TYR A 358 3.83 -7.66 50.19
C TYR A 358 4.53 -8.98 50.59
N ALA A 359 4.59 -9.25 51.89
CA ALA A 359 5.11 -10.52 52.40
C ALA A 359 4.07 -11.63 52.17
N LEU A 360 4.48 -12.73 51.53
CA LEU A 360 3.66 -13.93 51.37
C LEU A 360 3.71 -14.79 52.64
N ASP A 361 4.91 -14.90 53.21
CA ASP A 361 5.19 -15.50 54.51
C ASP A 361 6.42 -14.82 55.15
N LYS A 362 6.93 -15.40 56.24
CA LYS A 362 8.07 -14.88 57.01
C LYS A 362 9.40 -14.87 56.23
N ARG A 363 9.50 -15.59 55.12
CA ARG A 363 10.70 -15.83 54.32
C ARG A 363 10.54 -15.45 52.85
N THR A 364 9.31 -15.18 52.38
CA THR A 364 9.03 -14.93 50.97
C THR A 364 8.22 -13.65 50.77
N ILE A 365 8.57 -12.90 49.72
CA ILE A 365 7.96 -11.61 49.37
C ILE A 365 7.49 -11.69 47.92
N PHE A 366 6.23 -11.32 47.67
CA PHE A 366 5.78 -11.03 46.32
C PHE A 366 6.14 -9.58 45.96
N LYS A 367 6.67 -9.38 44.76
CA LYS A 367 6.84 -8.04 44.19
C LYS A 367 6.30 -7.97 42.78
N ASN A 368 5.88 -6.77 42.39
CA ASN A 368 5.64 -6.37 41.01
C ASN A 368 6.20 -4.97 40.79
N VAL A 369 6.97 -4.79 39.72
CA VAL A 369 7.49 -3.48 39.30
C VAL A 369 6.87 -3.15 37.94
N THR A 370 6.12 -2.05 37.88
CA THR A 370 5.57 -1.51 36.64
C THR A 370 6.56 -0.54 36.01
N LEU A 371 7.00 -0.84 34.80
CA LEU A 371 8.04 -0.12 34.09
C LEU A 371 7.51 0.41 32.77
N PHE A 372 7.58 1.73 32.62
CA PHE A 372 7.33 2.44 31.38
C PHE A 372 8.66 2.65 30.63
N LEU A 373 8.70 2.25 29.36
CA LEU A 373 9.86 2.42 28.48
C LEU A 373 9.44 3.24 27.26
N LYS A 374 10.19 4.30 26.96
CA LYS A 374 9.97 5.15 25.79
C LYS A 374 11.25 5.25 24.98
N ALA A 375 11.15 5.06 23.68
CA ALA A 375 12.26 5.22 22.74
C ALA A 375 12.18 6.58 22.03
N THR A 376 13.28 7.33 22.06
CA THR A 376 13.44 8.57 21.30
C THR A 376 14.54 8.40 20.27
N VAL A 377 14.36 8.98 19.08
CA VAL A 377 15.35 8.89 18.00
C VAL A 377 16.59 9.68 18.41
N SER A 378 17.77 9.06 18.35
CA SER A 378 19.04 9.69 18.68
C SER A 378 19.93 9.98 17.46
N GLY A 379 19.64 9.35 16.32
CA GLY A 379 20.39 9.54 15.09
C GLY A 379 20.01 8.55 14.00
N VAL A 380 20.59 8.75 12.81
CA VAL A 380 20.63 7.77 11.72
C VAL A 380 21.90 6.94 11.93
N CYS A 381 21.92 5.66 11.57
CA CYS A 381 23.16 4.88 11.67
C CYS A 381 24.27 5.55 10.88
N ASN A 382 25.45 5.61 11.47
CA ASN A 382 26.68 5.99 10.80
C ASN A 382 27.18 4.88 9.87
#